data_AF-A0A9E3AW02-F1
#
_entry.id   AF-A0A9E3AW02-F1
#
_cell.length_a   1.000
_cell.length_b   1.000
_cell.length_c   1.000
_cell.angle_alpha   90.00
_cell.angle_beta   90.00
_cell.angle_gamma   90.00
#
_symmetry.space_group_name_H-M   'P 1'
#
loop_
_entity.id
_entity.type
_entity.pdbx_description
1 polymer ?
#
loop_
_entity_poly.entity_id
_entity_poly.type
_entity_poly.pdbx_seq_one_letter_code
_entity_poly.pdbx_strand_id
1 'polypeptide(L)'
;MSISIPRDLFPFDAGPSLVGTGHLYSSPDQSAFIAVYSVPTPNSGDNPVEDLVRNMELKNGAVVTYRRTTRRFFVVSGFDGDNIFYDRCNLTGPSEKCVHIEYPKKDIRSWDKIVTRISFSLRG
;
A
#
# COMPACT_ATOMS: atom_id res chain seq x y z
N MET A 1 -10.66 1.81 12.87
CA MET A 1 -10.35 1.94 11.44
C MET A 1 -10.57 0.60 10.76
N SER A 2 -11.58 0.52 9.90
CA SER A 2 -11.90 -0.63 9.04
C SER A 2 -11.41 -0.35 7.63
N ILE A 3 -10.77 -1.33 6.98
CA ILE A 3 -10.28 -1.22 5.61
C ILE A 3 -11.20 -2.08 4.76
N SER A 4 -11.90 -1.51 3.78
CA SER A 4 -12.77 -2.27 2.89
C SER A 4 -12.00 -2.68 1.64
N ILE A 5 -11.72 -3.96 1.50
CA ILE A 5 -11.11 -4.53 0.29
C ILE A 5 -12.24 -4.77 -0.73
N PRO A 6 -12.12 -4.28 -1.98
CA PRO A 6 -13.10 -4.58 -3.01
C PRO A 6 -12.97 -6.05 -3.42
N ARG A 7 -13.78 -6.93 -2.82
CA ARG A 7 -13.70 -8.39 -3.05
C ARG A 7 -14.07 -8.82 -4.47
N ASP A 8 -14.79 -7.98 -5.20
CA ASP A 8 -15.04 -8.21 -6.63
C ASP A 8 -13.76 -8.06 -7.48
N LEU A 9 -12.81 -7.22 -7.03
CA LEU A 9 -11.52 -7.02 -7.70
C LEU A 9 -10.43 -7.94 -7.15
N PHE A 10 -10.50 -8.27 -5.85
CA PHE A 10 -9.52 -9.11 -5.17
C PHE A 10 -10.21 -10.29 -4.45
N PRO A 11 -10.79 -11.24 -5.22
CA PRO A 11 -11.54 -12.35 -4.63
C PRO A 11 -10.61 -13.37 -3.99
N PHE A 12 -9.40 -13.54 -4.53
CA PHE A 12 -8.50 -14.60 -4.12
C PHE A 12 -7.63 -14.19 -2.95
N ASP A 13 -7.60 -15.04 -1.95
CA ASP A 13 -6.67 -14.97 -0.84
C ASP A 13 -5.31 -15.49 -1.30
N ALA A 14 -4.29 -14.64 -1.26
CA ALA A 14 -2.93 -14.95 -1.69
C ALA A 14 -1.99 -15.24 -0.52
N GLY A 15 -2.54 -15.46 0.69
CA GLY A 15 -1.76 -15.75 1.89
C GLY A 15 -1.36 -14.51 2.69
N PRO A 16 -0.51 -14.67 3.70
CA PRO A 16 -0.13 -13.57 4.60
C PRO A 16 0.57 -12.45 3.84
N SER A 17 0.45 -11.22 4.37
CA SER A 17 1.22 -10.09 3.87
C SER A 17 2.72 -10.39 3.95
N LEU A 18 3.47 -9.97 2.92
CA LEU A 18 4.94 -10.09 2.89
C LEU A 18 5.61 -9.16 3.91
N VAL A 19 4.88 -8.15 4.40
CA VAL A 19 5.34 -7.17 5.39
C VAL A 19 4.34 -7.07 6.53
N GLY A 20 4.84 -7.04 7.75
CA GLY A 20 4.03 -6.87 8.96
C GLY A 20 3.03 -8.00 9.19
N THR A 21 1.98 -7.73 9.96
CA THR A 21 0.88 -8.67 10.20
C THR A 21 -0.32 -8.29 9.36
N GLY A 22 -0.73 -9.16 8.45
CA GLY A 22 -1.81 -8.85 7.51
C GLY A 22 -2.05 -9.94 6.48
N HIS A 23 -2.84 -9.60 5.47
CA HIS A 23 -3.23 -10.50 4.39
C HIS A 23 -2.99 -9.86 3.02
N LEU A 24 -2.57 -10.68 2.06
CA LEU A 24 -2.48 -10.37 0.64
C LEU A 24 -3.66 -10.98 -0.10
N TYR A 25 -4.21 -10.23 -1.06
CA TYR A 25 -5.25 -10.69 -1.97
C TYR A 25 -4.87 -10.35 -3.42
N SER A 26 -5.34 -11.14 -4.38
CA SER A 26 -5.02 -10.97 -5.79
C SER A 26 -6.25 -10.87 -6.68
N SER A 27 -6.09 -10.21 -7.82
CA SER A 27 -7.06 -10.21 -8.90
C SER A 27 -7.15 -11.59 -9.55
N PRO A 28 -8.25 -11.90 -10.28
CA PRO A 28 -8.43 -13.22 -10.86
C PRO A 28 -7.33 -13.66 -11.83
N ASP A 29 -6.79 -12.69 -12.57
CA ASP A 29 -5.69 -12.86 -13.51
C ASP A 29 -4.30 -12.70 -12.86
N GLN A 30 -4.26 -12.47 -11.54
CA GLN A 30 -3.03 -12.26 -10.76
C GLN A 30 -2.17 -11.09 -11.24
N SER A 31 -2.76 -10.14 -11.99
CA SER A 31 -2.05 -8.96 -12.48
C SER A 31 -2.02 -7.82 -11.46
N ALA A 32 -2.90 -7.86 -10.45
CA ALA A 32 -2.95 -6.88 -9.39
C ALA A 32 -3.08 -7.51 -8.00
N PHE A 33 -2.50 -6.84 -7.02
CA PHE A 33 -2.46 -7.29 -5.64
C PHE A 33 -2.88 -6.17 -4.68
N ILE A 34 -3.51 -6.56 -3.57
CA ILE A 34 -3.75 -5.67 -2.44
C ILE A 34 -3.33 -6.36 -1.15
N ALA A 35 -2.47 -5.72 -0.38
CA ALA A 35 -2.14 -6.15 0.97
C ALA A 35 -2.75 -5.19 1.98
N VAL A 36 -3.35 -5.74 3.03
CA VAL A 36 -3.78 -4.98 4.20
C VAL A 36 -3.03 -5.52 5.40
N TYR A 37 -2.21 -4.68 6.02
CA TYR A 37 -1.30 -5.11 7.08
C TYR A 37 -1.09 -4.02 8.13
N SER A 38 -0.52 -4.42 9.27
CA SER A 38 -0.07 -3.51 10.31
C SER A 38 1.40 -3.71 10.61
N VAL A 39 2.11 -2.61 10.83
CA VAL A 39 3.51 -2.61 11.30
C VAL A 39 3.61 -1.83 12.61
N PRO A 40 4.52 -2.18 13.51
CA PRO A 40 4.78 -1.37 14.70
C PRO A 40 5.15 0.06 14.30
N THR A 41 4.64 1.06 15.01
CA THR A 41 5.09 2.44 14.81
C THR A 41 6.56 2.54 15.23
N PRO A 42 7.45 3.12 14.40
CA PRO A 42 8.85 3.26 14.74
C PRO A 42 9.08 4.06 16.03
N ASN A 43 10.26 3.91 16.63
CA ASN A 43 10.63 4.66 17.83
C ASN A 43 10.77 6.15 17.51
N SER A 44 10.67 7.00 18.53
CA SER A 44 10.82 8.46 18.38
C SER A 44 12.19 8.82 17.77
N GLY A 45 12.19 9.28 16.52
CA GLY A 45 13.39 9.66 15.76
C GLY A 45 13.45 9.05 14.37
N ASP A 46 12.75 7.93 14.15
CA ASP A 46 12.67 7.26 12.86
C ASP A 46 11.65 7.97 11.94
N ASN A 47 11.95 8.04 10.64
CA ASN A 47 11.04 8.60 9.64
C ASN A 47 10.46 7.45 8.81
N PRO A 48 9.25 6.94 9.15
CA PRO A 48 8.67 5.76 8.51
C PRO A 48 8.53 5.90 6.99
N VAL A 49 8.36 7.13 6.49
CA VAL A 49 8.28 7.41 5.06
C VAL A 49 9.63 7.18 4.39
N GLU A 50 10.70 7.73 4.95
CA GLU A 50 12.05 7.56 4.39
C GLU A 50 12.55 6.13 4.54
N ASP A 51 12.20 5.43 5.62
CA ASP A 51 12.51 4.02 5.77
C ASP A 51 11.77 3.16 4.73
N LEU A 52 10.46 3.41 4.52
CA LEU A 52 9.69 2.72 3.48
C LEU A 52 10.27 2.98 2.09
N VAL A 53 10.50 4.25 1.76
CA VAL A 53 11.12 4.67 0.50
C VAL A 53 12.46 3.99 0.30
N ARG A 54 13.35 4.07 1.29
CA ARG A 54 14.69 3.49 1.20
C ARG A 54 14.61 1.99 1.00
N ASN A 55 13.69 1.31 1.68
CA ASN A 55 13.46 -0.12 1.48
C ASN A 55 12.99 -0.42 0.05
N MET A 56 12.04 0.34 -0.49
CA MET A 56 11.53 0.17 -1.85
C MET A 56 12.61 0.43 -2.91
N GLU A 57 13.33 1.55 -2.80
CA GLU A 57 14.35 1.98 -3.74
C GLU A 57 15.58 1.04 -3.72
N LEU A 58 16.06 0.64 -2.53
CA LEU A 58 17.27 -0.19 -2.42
C LEU A 58 17.03 -1.68 -2.63
N LYS A 59 15.92 -2.24 -2.14
CA LYS A 59 15.69 -3.69 -2.19
C LYS A 59 14.98 -4.12 -3.46
N ASN A 60 14.04 -3.31 -3.95
CA ASN A 60 13.18 -3.68 -5.08
C ASN A 60 13.57 -2.93 -6.36
N GLY A 61 14.42 -1.90 -6.27
CA GLY A 61 14.74 -1.04 -7.42
C GLY A 61 13.56 -0.17 -7.85
N ALA A 62 12.56 0.00 -6.98
CA ALA A 62 11.38 0.78 -7.27
C ALA A 62 11.71 2.28 -7.37
N VAL A 63 11.01 3.00 -8.24
CA VAL A 63 11.16 4.44 -8.44
C VAL A 63 9.97 5.15 -7.80
N VAL A 64 10.22 5.86 -6.69
CA VAL A 64 9.19 6.64 -6.01
C VAL A 64 8.94 7.94 -6.78
N THR A 65 7.69 8.18 -7.20
CA THR A 65 7.31 9.39 -7.95
C THR A 65 6.35 10.29 -7.18
N TYR A 66 5.74 9.77 -6.11
CA TYR A 66 4.82 10.52 -5.27
C TYR A 66 5.04 10.20 -3.80
N ARG A 67 5.13 11.26 -2.98
CA ARG A 67 5.17 11.17 -1.52
C ARG A 67 4.23 12.21 -0.93
N ARG A 68 3.45 11.82 0.08
CA ARG A 68 2.63 12.74 0.87
C ARG A 68 2.62 12.33 2.32
N THR A 69 3.06 13.23 3.19
CA THR A 69 3.10 13.00 4.64
C THR A 69 2.17 13.98 5.34
N THR A 70 1.41 13.48 6.32
CA THR A 70 0.55 14.28 7.19
C THR A 70 0.72 13.81 8.64
N ARG A 71 0.12 14.52 9.60
CA ARG A 71 0.12 14.09 11.00
C ARG A 71 -0.65 12.78 11.28
N ARG A 72 -1.47 12.31 10.33
CA ARG A 72 -2.34 11.14 10.52
C ARG A 72 -2.01 9.96 9.63
N PHE A 73 -1.35 10.22 8.50
CA PHE A 73 -1.05 9.21 7.50
C PHE A 73 0.06 9.69 6.59
N PHE A 74 0.69 8.74 5.91
CA PHE A 74 1.51 9.02 4.75
C PHE A 74 1.10 8.15 3.55
N VAL A 75 1.54 8.58 2.38
CA VAL A 75 1.36 7.89 1.11
C VAL A 75 2.69 7.91 0.36
N VAL A 76 3.07 6.75 -0.18
CA VAL A 76 4.18 6.61 -1.13
C VAL A 76 3.63 5.88 -2.35
N SER A 77 3.95 6.36 -3.54
CA SER A 77 3.57 5.69 -4.78
C SER A 77 4.66 5.90 -5.82
N GLY A 78 4.75 4.95 -6.74
CA GLY A 78 5.78 4.93 -7.74
C GLY A 78 5.64 3.75 -8.67
N PHE A 79 6.77 3.41 -9.26
CA PHE A 79 6.89 2.33 -10.22
C PHE A 79 7.78 1.22 -9.66
N ASP A 80 7.35 -0.03 -9.83
CA ASP A 80 8.18 -1.21 -9.60
C ASP A 80 8.08 -2.08 -10.86
N GLY A 81 9.17 -2.22 -11.62
CA GLY A 81 9.15 -2.85 -12.94
C GLY A 81 8.09 -2.23 -13.86
N ASP A 82 7.14 -3.04 -14.34
CA ASP A 82 5.99 -2.63 -15.18
C ASP A 82 4.71 -2.34 -14.38
N ASN A 83 4.81 -2.34 -13.05
CA ASN A 83 3.71 -2.09 -12.14
C ASN A 83 3.81 -0.70 -11.50
N ILE A 84 2.67 -0.23 -11.03
CA ILE A 84 2.52 0.90 -10.14
C ILE A 84 2.27 0.33 -8.76
N PHE A 85 3.01 0.83 -7.77
CA PHE A 85 2.69 0.57 -6.37
C PHE A 85 2.09 1.81 -5.71
N TYR A 86 1.18 1.57 -4.78
CA TYR A 86 0.57 2.57 -3.92
C TYR A 86 0.53 2.06 -2.49
N ASP A 87 1.28 2.71 -1.60
CA ASP A 87 1.26 2.45 -0.17
C ASP A 87 0.64 3.61 0.57
N ARG A 88 -0.35 3.32 1.40
CA ARG A 88 -0.93 4.26 2.35
C ARG A 88 -0.93 3.66 3.73
N CYS A 89 -0.22 4.30 4.65
CA CYS A 89 -0.18 3.93 6.06
C CYS A 89 -0.80 5.02 6.92
N ASN A 90 -1.75 4.65 7.76
CA ASN A 90 -2.33 5.52 8.76
C ASN A 90 -1.61 5.32 10.09
N LEU A 91 -1.18 6.43 10.69
CA LEU A 91 -0.46 6.48 11.95
C LEU A 91 -1.47 6.36 13.10
N THR A 92 -1.63 5.16 13.66
CA THR A 92 -2.69 4.87 14.65
C THR A 92 -2.13 4.27 15.94
N GLY A 93 -1.75 5.11 16.90
CA GLY A 93 -1.30 4.64 18.21
C GLY A 93 0.01 3.82 18.10
N PRO A 94 0.08 2.59 18.66
CA PRO A 94 1.32 1.80 18.68
C PRO A 94 1.63 1.08 17.36
N SER A 95 0.71 1.08 16.40
CA SER A 95 0.91 0.45 15.09
C SER A 95 0.34 1.28 13.95
N GLU A 96 1.04 1.22 12.82
CA GLU A 96 0.60 1.81 11.57
C GLU A 96 -0.24 0.79 10.82
N LYS A 97 -1.39 1.22 10.31
CA LYS A 97 -2.26 0.39 9.46
C LYS A 97 -2.06 0.77 8.01
N CYS A 98 -1.58 -0.17 7.22
CA CYS A 98 -1.15 0.04 5.85
C CYS A 98 -2.02 -0.71 4.85
N VAL A 99 -2.17 -0.10 3.68
CA VAL A 99 -2.65 -0.75 2.47
C VAL A 99 -1.61 -0.56 1.39
N HIS A 100 -1.17 -1.68 0.83
CA HIS A 100 -0.34 -1.73 -0.37
C HIS A 100 -1.21 -2.19 -1.54
N ILE A 101 -1.11 -1.52 -2.67
CA ILE A 101 -1.75 -1.92 -3.93
C ILE A 101 -0.69 -1.95 -5.00
N GLU A 102 -0.67 -3.02 -5.79
CA GLU A 102 0.19 -3.16 -6.96
C GLU A 102 -0.68 -3.51 -8.17
N TYR A 103 -0.44 -2.84 -9.30
CA TYR A 103 -1.19 -3.09 -10.54
C TYR A 103 -0.40 -2.65 -11.79
N PRO A 104 -0.74 -3.14 -12.99
CA PRO A 104 0.04 -2.86 -14.19
C PRO A 104 -0.05 -1.38 -14.62
N LYS A 105 1.07 -0.78 -15.00
CA LYS A 105 1.13 0.62 -15.49
C LYS A 105 0.20 0.89 -16.66
N LYS A 106 0.07 -0.08 -17.56
CA LYS A 106 -0.81 0.00 -18.74
C LYS A 106 -2.28 0.26 -18.37
N ASP A 107 -2.68 -0.10 -17.15
CA ASP A 107 -4.05 -0.01 -16.66
C ASP A 107 -4.31 1.23 -15.78
N ILE A 108 -3.36 2.18 -15.69
CA ILE A 108 -3.46 3.35 -14.79
C ILE A 108 -4.81 4.06 -14.81
N ARG A 109 -5.41 4.23 -16.00
CA ARG A 109 -6.69 4.93 -16.17
C ARG A 109 -7.87 4.19 -15.52
N SER A 110 -7.89 2.86 -15.55
CA SER A 110 -8.96 2.09 -14.90
C SER A 110 -8.75 2.02 -13.38
N TRP A 111 -7.50 2.05 -12.94
CA TRP A 111 -7.12 1.97 -11.54
C TRP A 111 -7.25 3.27 -10.75
N ASP A 112 -7.17 4.44 -11.38
CA ASP A 112 -7.27 5.74 -10.70
C ASP A 112 -8.51 5.84 -9.78
N LYS A 113 -9.69 5.42 -10.28
CA LYS A 113 -10.93 5.43 -9.50
C LYS A 113 -10.92 4.39 -8.37
N ILE A 114 -10.32 3.23 -8.61
CA ILE A 114 -10.24 2.12 -7.64
C ILE A 114 -9.35 2.53 -6.46
N VAL A 115 -8.12 2.98 -6.76
CA VAL A 115 -7.15 3.46 -5.76
C VAL A 115 -7.73 4.63 -4.97
N THR A 116 -8.42 5.56 -5.65
CA THR A 116 -9.10 6.69 -4.99
C THR A 116 -10.16 6.22 -4.00
N ARG A 117 -11.03 5.26 -4.39
CA ARG A 117 -12.08 4.72 -3.52
C ARG A 117 -11.49 4.00 -2.29
N ILE A 118 -10.45 3.19 -2.49
CA ILE A 118 -9.75 2.51 -1.39
C ILE A 118 -9.12 3.54 -0.44
N SER A 119 -8.46 4.56 -1.00
CA SER A 119 -7.87 5.67 -0.23
C SER A 119 -8.88 6.44 0.61
N PHE A 120 -10.11 6.59 0.12
CA PHE A 120 -11.20 7.21 0.88
C PHE A 120 -11.76 6.29 1.98
N SER A 121 -11.82 4.98 1.77
CA SER A 121 -12.22 4.02 2.82
C SER A 121 -11.23 4.00 4.00
N LEU A 122 -9.99 4.43 3.75
CA LEU A 122 -8.92 4.56 4.74
C LEU A 122 -8.97 5.85 5.55
N ARG A 123 -10.08 6.60 5.50
CA ARG A 123 -10.31 7.76 6.35
C ARG A 123 -11.20 7.32 7.51
N GLY A 124 -10.60 7.16 8.68
CA GLY A 124 -11.29 7.10 9.98
C GLY A 124 -11.34 8.50 10.60
#